data_AF-A0A0A0HXK5-F1
#
_entry.id   AF-A0A0A0HXK5-F1
#
_cell.length_a   1.000
_cell.length_b   1.000
_cell.length_c   1.000
_cell.angle_alpha   90.00
_cell.angle_beta   90.00
_cell.angle_gamma   90.00
#
_symmetry.space_group_name_H-M   'P 1'
#
loop_
_entity.id
_entity.type
_entity.pdbx_description
1 polymer ?
#
loop_
_entity_poly.entity_id
_entity_poly.type
_entity_poly.pdbx_seq_one_letter_code
_entity_poly.pdbx_strand_id
1 'polypeptide(L)'
;MSAFDVINYNPKRMLFLVHREDILKGAEATFRKLVKNKNKTTGFLTGTRKDLGSDYLFSTIQSMNNNLESFKADEFEYVIIDEAVILRLS
;
A
#
# COMPACT_ATOMS: atom_id res chain seq x y z
N MET A 1 10.61 8.07 0.74
CA MET A 1 9.37 8.48 1.42
C MET A 1 9.21 7.58 2.63
N SER A 2 9.06 8.14 3.82
CA SER A 2 9.18 7.36 5.06
C SER A 2 7.80 6.85 5.49
N ALA A 3 7.74 5.62 6.03
CA ALA A 3 6.51 5.08 6.61
C ALA A 3 5.88 5.99 7.70
N PHE A 4 6.66 6.90 8.27
CA PHE A 4 6.22 7.90 9.24
C PHE A 4 5.30 8.98 8.64
N ASP A 5 5.46 9.34 7.38
CA ASP A 5 4.61 10.36 6.72
C ASP A 5 3.15 9.86 6.61
N VAL A 6 2.99 8.57 6.31
CA VAL A 6 1.67 7.92 6.29
C VAL A 6 1.01 7.93 7.65
N ILE A 7 1.77 7.69 8.72
CA ILE A 7 1.23 7.68 10.08
C ILE A 7 0.70 9.06 10.45
N ASN A 8 1.41 10.12 10.06
CA ASN A 8 1.00 11.50 10.32
C ASN A 8 -0.24 11.89 9.50
N TYR A 9 -0.30 11.49 8.23
CA TYR A 9 -1.47 11.73 7.39
C TYR A 9 -2.69 10.89 7.82
N ASN A 10 -2.46 9.71 8.40
CA ASN A 10 -3.47 8.79 8.93
C ASN A 10 -4.63 8.51 7.95
N PRO A 11 -4.34 8.06 6.71
CA PRO A 11 -5.38 7.82 5.73
C PRO A 11 -6.34 6.71 6.21
N LYS A 12 -7.61 6.82 5.83
CA LYS A 12 -8.58 5.74 6.02
C LYS A 12 -8.20 4.55 5.17
N ARG A 13 -7.81 4.79 3.91
CA ARG A 13 -7.37 3.75 2.98
C ARG A 13 -6.08 4.12 2.26
N MET A 14 -5.12 3.20 2.26
CA MET A 14 -3.78 3.38 1.69
C MET A 14 -3.41 2.22 0.77
N LEU A 15 -2.74 2.53 -0.35
CA LEU A 15 -2.19 1.55 -1.28
C LEU A 15 -0.67 1.65 -1.31
N PHE A 16 0.01 0.52 -1.17
CA PHE A 16 1.45 0.39 -1.30
C PHE A 16 1.78 -0.49 -2.51
N LEU A 17 2.44 0.07 -3.51
CA LEU A 17 2.77 -0.55 -4.79
C LEU A 17 4.27 -0.78 -4.93
N VAL A 18 4.66 -2.00 -5.31
CA VAL A 18 6.05 -2.35 -5.61
C VAL A 18 6.17 -3.25 -6.83
N HIS A 19 7.37 -3.37 -7.40
CA HIS A 19 7.64 -4.38 -8.42
C HIS A 19 8.00 -5.76 -7.84
N ARG A 20 8.65 -5.81 -6.67
CA ARG A 20 9.17 -7.07 -6.08
C ARG A 20 8.40 -7.49 -4.84
N GLU A 21 7.85 -8.71 -4.83
CA GLU A 21 7.10 -9.25 -3.68
C GLU A 21 7.91 -9.32 -2.38
N ASP A 22 9.23 -9.51 -2.45
CA ASP A 22 10.09 -9.59 -1.27
C ASP A 22 10.06 -8.28 -0.46
N ILE A 23 10.04 -7.14 -1.16
CA ILE A 23 9.92 -5.81 -0.56
C ILE A 23 8.51 -5.62 0.02
N LEU A 24 7.49 -6.13 -0.68
CA LEU A 24 6.09 -6.02 -0.28
C LEU A 24 5.84 -6.59 1.12
N LYS A 25 6.36 -7.79 1.40
CA LYS A 25 6.21 -8.46 2.70
C LYS A 25 6.94 -7.71 3.82
N GLY A 26 8.14 -7.19 3.54
CA GLY A 26 8.90 -6.38 4.50
C GLY A 26 8.22 -5.06 4.84
N ALA A 27 7.66 -4.39 3.82
CA ALA A 27 6.89 -3.16 3.99
C ALA A 27 5.64 -3.40 4.85
N GLU A 28 4.81 -4.39 4.50
CA GLU A 28 3.61 -4.72 5.26
C GLU A 28 3.93 -5.06 6.73
N ALA A 29 4.99 -5.84 6.98
CA ALA A 29 5.39 -6.18 8.34
C ALA A 29 5.78 -4.94 9.17
N THR A 30 6.38 -3.94 8.52
CA THR A 30 6.73 -2.65 9.15
C THR A 30 5.48 -1.85 9.44
N PHE A 31 4.59 -1.68 8.45
CA PHE A 31 3.34 -0.94 8.61
C PHE A 31 2.41 -1.59 9.62
N ARG A 32 2.28 -2.92 9.63
CA ARG A 32 1.47 -3.65 10.61
C ARG A 32 1.87 -3.34 12.04
N LYS A 33 3.17 -3.21 12.33
CA LYS A 33 3.65 -2.79 13.66
C LYS A 33 3.27 -1.34 13.98
N LEU A 34 3.34 -0.45 12.99
CA LEU A 34 3.06 0.97 13.14
C LEU A 34 1.56 1.26 13.33
N VAL A 35 0.69 0.49 12.65
CA VAL A 35 -0.76 0.71 12.68
C VAL A 35 -1.51 -0.14 13.69
N LYS A 36 -0.81 -1.04 14.40
CA LYS A 36 -1.40 -1.94 15.41
C LYS A 36 -2.24 -1.19 16.46
N ASN A 37 -1.80 0.01 16.85
CA ASN A 37 -2.47 0.82 17.86
C ASN A 37 -3.58 1.73 17.29
N LYS A 38 -3.81 1.70 15.98
CA LYS A 38 -4.76 2.58 15.26
C LYS A 38 -6.02 1.85 14.77
N ASN A 39 -6.20 0.58 15.16
CA ASN A 39 -7.32 -0.27 14.74
C ASN A 39 -7.46 -0.37 13.20
N LYS A 40 -6.33 -0.38 12.50
CA LYS A 40 -6.26 -0.49 11.04
C LYS A 40 -5.81 -1.88 10.63
N THR A 41 -6.41 -2.37 9.55
CA THR A 41 -6.12 -3.68 8.95
C THR A 41 -5.09 -3.55 7.83
N THR A 42 -4.20 -4.53 7.73
CA THR A 42 -3.25 -4.67 6.62
C THR A 42 -3.57 -5.92 5.82
N GLY A 43 -3.38 -5.86 4.50
CA GLY A 43 -3.63 -7.00 3.64
C GLY A 43 -2.87 -6.93 2.32
N PHE A 44 -2.88 -8.04 1.59
CA PHE A 44 -2.15 -8.17 0.34
C PHE A 44 -3.08 -8.30 -0.87
N LEU A 45 -2.67 -7.69 -1.97
CA LEU A 45 -3.18 -7.96 -3.31
C LEU A 45 -2.03 -8.48 -4.18
N THR A 46 -1.94 -9.80 -4.27
CA THR A 46 -0.95 -10.55 -5.04
C THR A 46 -1.67 -11.59 -5.90
N GLY A 47 -0.94 -12.32 -6.73
CA GLY A 47 -1.52 -13.42 -7.52
C GLY A 47 -2.18 -14.51 -6.66
N THR A 48 -1.73 -14.69 -5.41
CA THR A 48 -2.18 -15.77 -4.51
C THR A 48 -3.10 -15.30 -3.37
N ARG A 49 -3.13 -14.01 -3.06
CA ARG A 49 -3.90 -13.44 -1.94
C ARG A 49 -4.56 -12.12 -2.33
N LYS A 50 -5.84 -11.95 -1.99
CA LYS A 50 -6.65 -10.78 -2.34
C LYS A 50 -7.46 -10.27 -1.14
N ASP A 51 -6.82 -9.50 -0.28
CA ASP A 51 -7.44 -8.92 0.91
C ASP A 51 -8.03 -7.52 0.62
N LEU A 52 -8.90 -7.43 -0.40
CA LEU A 52 -9.38 -6.14 -0.95
C LEU A 52 -10.03 -5.21 0.08
N GLY A 53 -10.64 -5.77 1.13
CA GLY A 53 -11.32 -5.01 2.20
C GLY A 53 -10.39 -4.42 3.27
N SER A 54 -9.07 -4.55 3.12
CA SER A 54 -8.12 -4.01 4.10
C SER A 54 -8.02 -2.50 4.01
N ASP A 55 -7.82 -1.84 5.15
CA ASP A 55 -7.54 -0.41 5.17
C ASP A 55 -6.25 -0.12 4.38
N TYR A 56 -5.19 -0.88 4.66
CA TYR A 56 -3.86 -0.66 4.09
C TYR A 56 -3.52 -1.86 3.20
N LEU A 57 -3.56 -1.63 1.89
CA LEU A 57 -3.41 -2.66 0.88
C LEU A 57 -2.00 -2.64 0.29
N PHE A 58 -1.34 -3.78 0.31
CA PHE A 58 0.00 -3.99 -0.22
C PHE A 58 -0.10 -4.81 -1.50
N SER A 59 0.26 -4.23 -2.64
CA SER A 59 0.16 -4.89 -3.95
C SER A 59 1.42 -4.77 -4.79
N THR A 60 1.63 -5.74 -5.67
CA THR A 60 2.56 -5.52 -6.79
C THR A 60 1.87 -4.73 -7.89
N ILE A 61 2.62 -3.93 -8.65
CA ILE A 61 2.05 -3.16 -9.78
C ILE A 61 1.31 -4.06 -10.77
N GLN A 62 1.86 -5.24 -11.05
CA GLN A 62 1.21 -6.23 -11.90
C GLN A 62 -0.13 -6.71 -11.32
N SER A 63 -0.17 -7.02 -10.02
CA SER A 63 -1.40 -7.48 -9.37
C SER A 63 -2.45 -6.37 -9.30
N MET A 64 -2.03 -5.14 -9.03
CA MET A 64 -2.93 -3.98 -9.01
C MET A 64 -3.53 -3.72 -10.39
N ASN A 65 -2.72 -3.72 -11.45
CA ASN A 65 -3.20 -3.54 -12.82
C ASN A 65 -4.24 -4.59 -13.21
N ASN A 66 -4.04 -5.84 -12.81
CA ASN A 66 -4.98 -6.93 -13.10
C ASN A 66 -6.29 -6.86 -12.31
N ASN A 67 -6.36 -6.07 -11.24
CA ASN A 67 -7.56 -5.92 -10.41
C ASN A 67 -8.02 -4.46 -10.34
N LEU A 68 -7.56 -3.59 -11.25
CA LEU A 68 -7.84 -2.15 -11.22
C LEU A 68 -9.34 -1.86 -11.22
N GLU A 69 -10.11 -2.64 -11.98
CA GLU A 69 -11.58 -2.53 -12.09
C GLU A 69 -12.31 -2.90 -10.80
N SER A 70 -11.64 -3.54 -9.84
CA SER A 70 -12.22 -3.87 -8.52
C SER A 70 -12.17 -2.68 -7.55
N PHE A 71 -11.56 -1.57 -7.94
CA PHE A 71 -11.38 -0.38 -7.10
C PHE A 71 -12.01 0.85 -7.76
N LYS A 72 -12.59 1.74 -6.95
CA LYS A 72 -12.98 3.07 -7.39
C LYS A 72 -11.75 3.96 -7.55
N ALA A 73 -11.85 4.97 -8.42
CA ALA A 73 -10.76 5.92 -8.67
C ALA A 73 -10.37 6.74 -7.43
N ASP A 74 -11.30 6.95 -6.50
CA ASP A 74 -11.16 7.71 -5.25
C ASP A 74 -10.99 6.80 -4.02
N GLU A 75 -10.74 5.51 -4.24
CA GLU A 75 -10.74 4.51 -3.17
C GLU A 75 -9.57 4.65 -2.21
N PHE A 76 -8.44 5.18 -2.68
CA PHE A 76 -7.21 5.34 -1.91
C PHE A 76 -6.89 6.81 -1.67
N GLU A 77 -6.86 7.21 -0.40
CA GLU A 77 -6.51 8.59 0.01
C GLU A 77 -4.99 8.81 0.00
N TYR A 78 -4.22 7.73 -0.04
CA TYR A 78 -2.76 7.77 -0.06
C TYR A 78 -2.21 6.59 -0.85
N VAL A 79 -1.33 6.87 -1.82
CA VAL A 79 -0.68 5.85 -2.63
C VAL A 79 0.83 6.00 -2.51
N ILE A 80 1.50 4.91 -2.14
CA ILE A 80 2.96 4.80 -2.09
C ILE A 80 3.40 3.89 -3.22
N ILE A 81 4.40 4.32 -3.98
CA ILE A 81 5.04 3.50 -5.01
C ILE A 81 6.51 3.39 -4.62
N ASP A 82 6.96 2.20 -4.24
CA ASP A 82 8.36 1.94 -3.86
C ASP A 82 9.15 1.46 -5.09
N GLU A 83 9.48 2.45 -5.92
CA GLU A 83 10.72 2.52 -6.68
C GLU A 83 11.39 3.83 -6.26
N ALA A 84 12.60 3.75 -5.70
CA ALA A 84 13.30 4.96 -5.29
C ALA A 84 13.67 5.81 -6.54
N VAL A 85 13.22 7.06 -6.50
CA VAL A 85 13.60 8.23 -7.31
C VAL A 85 12.75 8.47 -8.57
N ILE A 86 11.66 9.23 -8.42
CA ILE A 86 11.32 10.26 -9.40
C ILE A 86 11.85 11.59 -8.85
N LEU A 87 12.83 12.13 -9.55
CA LEU A 87 13.45 13.43 -9.31
C LEU A 87 12.38 14.53 -9.30
N ARG A 88 12.52 15.38 -8.28
CA ARG A 88 12.16 16.80 -8.15
C ARG A 88 11.16 17.40 -9.15
N LEU A 89 10.14 18.01 -8.55
CA LEU A 89 9.39 19.14 -9.09
C LEU A 89 10.28 20.10 -9.90
N SER A 90 9.85 20.38 -11.13
CA SER A 90 10.08 21.64 -11.85
C SER A 90 8.75 22.07 -12.44
#